data_AF-A0AAX4J8T6-F1
#
_entry.id   AF-A0AAX4J8T6-F1
#
_cell.length_a   1.000
_cell.length_b   1.000
_cell.length_c   1.000
_cell.angle_alpha   90.00
_cell.angle_beta   90.00
_cell.angle_gamma   90.00
#
_symmetry.space_group_name_H-M   'P 1'
#
loop_
_entity.id
_entity.type
_entity.pdbx_description
1 polymer ?
#
loop_
_entity_poly.entity_id
_entity_poly.type
_entity_poly.pdbx_seq_one_letter_code
_entity_poly.pdbx_strand_id
1 'polypeptide(L)'
;MPTEDKNEEIIRQILDDKSFSSLSNLKHLNKEKYTKLQDMILQYFNTERRRLSYNEYLIIVNKLEELTSTTEIRFKRKNTMFDLSDIE
;
A
#
# COMPACT_ATOMS: atom_id res chain seq x y z
N MET A 1 -10.63 21.04 1.70
CA MET A 1 -9.78 19.94 1.17
C MET A 1 -10.70 18.87 0.60
N PRO A 2 -10.86 18.76 -0.73
CA PRO A 2 -11.78 17.79 -1.38
C PRO A 2 -11.07 16.59 -2.05
N THR A 3 -9.87 16.22 -1.58
CA THR A 3 -9.01 15.24 -2.29
C THR A 3 -9.34 13.78 -1.96
N GLU A 4 -9.86 13.48 -0.77
CA GLU A 4 -10.18 12.11 -0.37
C GLU A 4 -11.39 11.54 -1.13
N ASP A 5 -12.49 12.30 -1.23
CA ASP A 5 -13.69 11.87 -1.97
C ASP A 5 -13.41 11.62 -3.45
N LYS A 6 -12.58 12.47 -4.08
CA LYS A 6 -12.19 12.29 -5.48
C LYS A 6 -11.35 11.03 -5.70
N ASN A 7 -10.44 10.74 -4.77
CA ASN A 7 -9.60 9.55 -4.85
C ASN A 7 -10.42 8.27 -4.63
N GLU A 8 -11.40 8.30 -3.74
CA GLU A 8 -12.33 7.17 -3.54
C GLU A 8 -13.19 6.91 -4.78
N GLU A 9 -13.69 7.97 -5.42
CA GLU A 9 -14.48 7.86 -6.64
C GLU A 9 -13.66 7.30 -7.81
N ILE A 10 -12.42 7.78 -7.99
CA ILE A 10 -11.48 7.23 -8.98
C ILE A 10 -11.21 5.76 -8.70
N ILE A 11 -10.89 5.40 -7.45
CA ILE A 11 -10.62 4.02 -7.06
C ILE A 11 -11.81 3.11 -7.35
N ARG A 12 -13.03 3.58 -7.10
CA ARG A 12 -14.25 2.85 -7.42
C ARG A 12 -14.49 2.68 -8.92
N GLN A 13 -14.01 3.61 -9.76
CA GLN A 13 -14.12 3.51 -11.21
C GLN A 13 -13.05 2.63 -11.86
N ILE A 14 -11.90 2.46 -11.21
CA ILE A 14 -10.75 1.71 -11.74
C ILE A 14 -10.66 0.30 -11.18
N LEU A 15 -11.20 0.03 -9.98
CA LEU A 15 -11.23 -1.30 -9.37
C LEU A 15 -12.57 -1.99 -9.61
N ASP A 16 -12.52 -3.32 -9.74
CA ASP A 16 -13.71 -4.18 -9.65
C ASP A 16 -14.32 -4.17 -8.23
N ASP A 17 -15.62 -4.43 -8.12
CA ASP A 17 -16.36 -4.52 -6.85
C ASP A 17 -15.65 -5.39 -5.79
N LYS A 18 -15.08 -6.53 -6.21
CA LYS A 18 -14.34 -7.44 -5.30
C LYS A 18 -13.07 -6.79 -4.74
N SER A 19 -12.32 -6.08 -5.58
CA SER A 19 -11.11 -5.36 -5.17
C SER A 19 -11.46 -4.19 -4.27
N PHE A 20 -12.52 -3.44 -4.60
CA PHE A 20 -13.00 -2.34 -3.79
C PHE A 20 -13.46 -2.80 -2.40
N SER A 21 -14.25 -3.87 -2.30
CA SER A 21 -14.63 -4.45 -1.01
C SER A 21 -13.41 -4.90 -0.19
N SER A 22 -12.40 -5.50 -0.82
CA SER A 22 -11.18 -5.93 -0.14
C SER A 22 -10.38 -4.74 0.40
N LEU A 23 -10.25 -3.67 -0.40
CA LEU A 23 -9.59 -2.42 -0.01
C LEU A 23 -10.33 -1.72 1.12
N SER A 24 -11.67 -1.64 1.05
CA SER A 24 -12.50 -1.08 2.12
C SER A 24 -12.37 -1.88 3.42
N ASN A 25 -12.34 -3.21 3.36
CA ASN A 25 -12.11 -4.03 4.55
C ASN A 25 -10.73 -3.74 5.17
N LEU A 26 -9.70 -3.56 4.33
CA LEU A 26 -8.37 -3.15 4.78
C LEU A 26 -8.35 -1.76 5.43
N LYS A 27 -9.18 -0.81 4.98
CA LYS A 27 -9.36 0.52 5.60
C LYS A 27 -9.73 0.42 7.08
N HIS A 28 -10.63 -0.51 7.41
CA HIS A 28 -11.09 -0.75 8.78
C HIS A 28 -10.08 -1.52 9.62
N LEU A 29 -9.35 -2.46 9.02
CA LEU A 29 -8.36 -3.28 9.71
C LEU A 29 -7.05 -2.53 9.98
N ASN A 30 -6.53 -1.82 8.98
CA ASN A 30 -5.24 -1.15 9.06
C ASN A 30 -5.18 0.05 8.12
N LYS A 31 -5.50 1.22 8.66
CA LYS A 31 -5.54 2.49 7.94
C LYS A 31 -4.20 2.84 7.26
N GLU A 32 -3.06 2.47 7.85
CA GLU A 32 -1.75 2.75 7.26
C GLU A 32 -1.51 1.91 5.99
N LYS A 33 -1.78 0.59 6.06
CA LYS A 33 -1.69 -0.29 4.88
C LYS A 33 -2.68 0.15 3.80
N TYR A 34 -3.89 0.56 4.18
CA TYR A 34 -4.88 1.10 3.26
C TYR A 34 -4.35 2.33 2.51
N THR A 35 -3.81 3.33 3.20
CA THR A 35 -3.32 4.55 2.55
C THR A 35 -2.18 4.24 1.56
N LYS A 36 -1.24 3.36 1.95
CA LYS A 36 -0.15 2.93 1.07
C LYS A 36 -0.67 2.17 -0.16
N LEU A 37 -1.66 1.29 0.03
CA LEU A 37 -2.25 0.52 -1.06
C LEU A 37 -3.05 1.41 -2.01
N GLN A 38 -3.85 2.33 -1.48
CA GLN A 38 -4.55 3.36 -2.25
C GLN A 38 -3.56 4.19 -3.09
N ASP A 39 -2.45 4.63 -2.50
CA ASP A 39 -1.42 5.39 -3.21
C ASP A 39 -0.77 4.58 -4.34
N MET A 40 -0.41 3.31 -4.10
CA MET A 40 0.14 2.43 -5.15
C MET A 40 -0.85 2.19 -6.29
N ILE A 41 -2.14 2.00 -5.98
CA ILE A 41 -3.19 1.81 -7.00
C ILE A 41 -3.33 3.07 -7.85
N LEU A 42 -3.34 4.25 -7.23
CA LEU A 42 -3.40 5.53 -7.94
C LEU A 42 -2.16 5.76 -8.81
N GLN A 43 -0.95 5.44 -8.33
CA GLN A 43 0.27 5.52 -9.12
C GLN A 43 0.26 4.57 -10.32
N TYR A 44 -0.22 3.34 -10.11
CA TYR A 44 -0.37 2.34 -11.17
C TYR A 44 -1.35 2.83 -12.24
N PHE A 45 -2.49 3.36 -11.80
CA PHE A 45 -3.48 3.94 -12.70
C PHE A 45 -2.95 5.16 -13.46
N ASN A 46 -2.19 6.05 -12.83
CA ASN A 46 -1.58 7.18 -13.53
C ASN A 46 -0.56 6.75 -14.59
N THR A 47 0.12 5.62 -14.36
CA THR A 47 1.13 5.06 -15.28
C THR A 47 0.48 4.36 -16.46
N GLU A 48 -0.45 3.44 -16.22
CA GLU A 48 -1.06 2.64 -17.29
C GLU A 48 -2.33 3.25 -17.89
N ARG A 49 -2.97 4.19 -17.19
CA ARG A 49 -4.25 4.84 -17.57
C ARG A 49 -5.35 3.85 -17.97
N ARG A 50 -5.36 2.66 -17.35
CA ARG A 50 -6.33 1.59 -17.60
C ARG A 50 -6.96 1.10 -16.30
N ARG A 51 -8.16 0.53 -16.39
CA ARG A 51 -8.82 -0.12 -15.25
C ARG A 51 -7.99 -1.30 -14.76
N LEU A 52 -7.94 -1.49 -13.45
CA LEU A 52 -7.28 -2.62 -12.82
C LEU A 52 -8.26 -3.78 -12.69
N SER A 53 -7.89 -4.92 -13.26
CA SER A 53 -8.57 -6.18 -12.98
C SER A 53 -8.21 -6.69 -11.58
N TYR A 54 -9.05 -7.57 -11.03
CA TYR A 54 -8.81 -8.22 -9.75
C TYR A 54 -7.40 -8.84 -9.61
N ASN A 55 -6.84 -9.39 -10.68
CA ASN A 55 -5.50 -9.99 -10.67
C ASN A 55 -4.39 -8.93 -10.51
N GLU A 56 -4.51 -7.78 -11.18
CA GLU A 56 -3.57 -6.66 -11.06
C GLU A 56 -3.62 -6.07 -9.65
N TYR A 57 -4.82 -5.96 -9.07
CA TYR A 57 -4.99 -5.59 -7.68
C TYR A 57 -4.25 -6.54 -6.74
N LEU A 58 -4.37 -7.86 -6.92
CA LEU A 58 -3.64 -8.84 -6.12
C LEU A 58 -2.12 -8.71 -6.26
N ILE A 59 -1.62 -8.38 -7.46
CA ILE A 59 -0.19 -8.14 -7.69
C ILE A 59 0.27 -6.93 -6.86
N ILE A 60 -0.49 -5.83 -6.86
CA ILE A 60 -0.16 -4.63 -6.07
C ILE A 60 -0.23 -4.92 -4.57
N VAL A 61 -1.23 -5.67 -4.11
CA VAL A 61 -1.35 -6.09 -2.71
C VAL A 61 -0.15 -6.94 -2.28
N ASN A 62 0.24 -7.94 -3.07
CA ASN A 62 1.42 -8.76 -2.78
C ASN A 62 2.69 -7.90 -2.75
N LYS A 63 2.84 -6.98 -3.71
CA LYS A 63 3.98 -6.06 -3.74
C LYS A 63 4.05 -5.15 -2.52
N LEU A 64 2.90 -4.70 -2.02
CA LEU A 64 2.80 -3.94 -0.76
C LEU A 64 3.22 -4.79 0.43
N GLU A 65 2.80 -6.06 0.50
CA GLU A 65 3.19 -7.00 1.56
C GLU A 65 4.69 -7.31 1.52
N GLU A 66 5.26 -7.49 0.33
CA GLU A 66 6.70 -7.66 0.13
C GLU A 66 7.49 -6.42 0.57
N LEU A 67 7.05 -5.22 0.18
CA LEU A 67 7.68 -3.97 0.60
C LEU A 67 7.59 -3.76 2.11
N THR A 68 6.45 -4.14 2.72
CA THR A 68 6.26 -4.03 4.17
C THR A 68 7.14 -5.05 4.91
N SER A 69 7.18 -6.30 4.45
CA SER A 69 8.06 -7.34 5.02
C SER A 69 9.54 -7.00 4.86
N THR A 70 9.96 -6.50 3.69
CA THR A 70 11.35 -6.09 3.45
C THR A 70 11.74 -4.88 4.30
N THR A 71 10.79 -3.98 4.56
CA THR A 71 10.98 -2.84 5.45
C THR A 71 11.11 -3.29 6.91
N GLU A 72 10.28 -4.23 7.38
CA GLU A 72 10.43 -4.83 8.71
C GLU A 72 11.79 -5.55 8.89
N ILE A 73 12.30 -6.23 7.86
CA ILE A 73 13.63 -6.85 7.89
C ILE A 73 14.74 -5.78 7.98
N ARG A 74 14.58 -4.63 7.30
CA ARG A 74 15.51 -3.50 7.41
C ARG A 74 15.45 -2.82 8.77
N PHE A 75 14.28 -2.65 9.37
CA PHE A 75 14.15 -2.13 10.74
C PHE A 75 14.76 -3.09 11.77
N LYS A 76 14.58 -4.41 11.62
CA LYS A 76 15.27 -5.39 12.48
C LYS A 76 16.79 -5.35 12.33
N ARG A 77 17.34 -5.16 11.12
CA ARG A 77 18.80 -4.99 10.94
C ARG A 77 19.34 -3.68 11.48
N LYS A 78 18.52 -2.63 11.57
CA LYS A 78 18.95 -1.31 12.08
C LYS A 78 18.93 -1.20 13.61
N ASN A 79 18.36 -2.17 14.32
CA ASN A 79 18.38 -2.23 15.78
C ASN A 79 19.56 -3.05 16.35
N THR A 80 20.49 -3.52 15.51
CA THR A 80 21.76 -4.15 15.94
C THR A 80 22.98 -3.29 15.55
N MET A 81 22.81 -1.97 15.47
CA MET A 81 23.93 -1.05 15.21
C MET A 81 23.89 0.21 16.10
N PHE A 82 23.20 0.12 17.23
CA PHE A 82 23.28 1.11 18.31
C PHE A 82 23.96 0.53 19.56
N ASP A 83 24.85 -0.46 19.36
CA ASP A 83 25.89 -0.79 20.33
C ASP A 83 27.20 -0.15 19.84
N LEU A 84 27.19 1.19 19.81
CA LEU A 84 28.40 1.98 19.97
C LEU A 84 28.41 2.40 21.44
N SER A 85 28.43 1.41 22.32
CA SER A 85 29.06 1.60 23.62
C SER A 85 30.55 1.74 23.36
N ASP A 86 31.02 2.98 23.50
CA ASP A 86 32.25 3.35 24.21
C ASP A 86 33.28 2.22 24.38
N ILE A 87 34.49 2.35 23.83
CA ILE A 87 35.78 2.01 24.45
C ILE A 87 36.92 2.58 23.58
N GLU A 88 37.67 3.52 24.19
CA GLU A 88 39.07 3.99 23.99
C GLU A 88 39.60 4.47 22.63
#